data_AF-A0A434L7R9-F1
#
_entry.id   AF-A0A434L7R9-F1
#
_cell.length_a   1.000
_cell.length_b   1.000
_cell.length_c   1.000
_cell.angle_alpha   90.00
_cell.angle_beta   90.00
_cell.angle_gamma   90.00
#
_symmetry.space_group_name_H-M   'P 1'
#
loop_
_entity.id
_entity.type
_entity.pdbx_description
1 polymer ?
#
loop_
_entity_poly.entity_id
_entity_poly.type
_entity_poly.pdbx_seq_one_letter_code
_entity_poly.pdbx_strand_id
1 'polypeptide(L)'
;MGLAAEVGAGSWRLDDELEATLRRTGERGDIIKTIHRELAGKGLARSAADWVIHDRAGEPVQSLVGRVVARGLADEINDRHYMIVDAVDGKSHWIDIGRGEAMETMPNGCIVRVAPRNTEPRRVDRTIAEIAAANGGRYDVDIH
;
A
#
# COMPACT_ATOMS: atom_id res chain seq x y z
N MET A 1 -20.26 -5.42 13.25
CA MET A 1 -19.41 -4.21 13.13
C MET A 1 -19.01 -3.61 14.47
N GLY A 2 -19.59 -4.01 15.61
CA GLY A 2 -19.06 -3.62 16.93
C GLY A 2 -19.03 -2.11 17.18
N LEU A 3 -19.89 -1.33 16.52
CA LEU A 3 -19.86 0.13 16.58
C LEU A 3 -20.49 0.68 17.87
N ALA A 4 -21.33 -0.13 18.51
CA ALA A 4 -21.96 0.16 19.77
C ALA A 4 -22.28 -1.15 20.49
N ALA A 5 -22.31 -1.10 21.81
CA ALA A 5 -22.75 -2.19 22.68
C ALA A 5 -23.88 -1.69 23.59
N GLU A 6 -24.88 -2.55 23.81
CA GLU A 6 -25.94 -2.28 24.77
C GLU A 6 -25.38 -2.40 26.20
N VAL A 7 -25.59 -1.37 27.03
CA VAL A 7 -25.11 -1.31 28.42
C VAL A 7 -26.25 -1.34 29.44
N GLY A 8 -27.50 -1.36 28.97
CA GLY A 8 -28.72 -1.45 29.75
C GLY A 8 -29.94 -1.26 28.84
N ALA A 9 -31.14 -1.55 29.34
CA ALA A 9 -32.36 -1.46 28.53
C ALA A 9 -32.51 -0.06 27.90
N GLY A 10 -32.42 0.00 26.57
CA GLY A 10 -32.52 1.26 25.80
C GLY A 10 -31.30 2.18 25.91
N SER A 11 -30.21 1.74 26.54
CA SER A 11 -28.96 2.49 26.70
C SER A 11 -27.82 1.84 25.92
N TRP A 12 -27.20 2.61 25.03
CA TRP A 12 -26.13 2.15 24.15
C TRP A 12 -24.86 2.96 24.38
N ARG A 13 -23.73 2.27 24.48
CA ARG A 13 -22.40 2.88 24.50
C ARG A 13 -21.78 2.71 23.12
N LEU A 14 -21.33 3.82 22.54
CA LEU A 14 -20.53 3.77 21.31
C LEU A 14 -19.19 3.11 21.62
N ASP A 15 -18.70 2.34 20.66
CA ASP A 15 -17.38 1.74 20.75
C ASP A 15 -16.30 2.82 20.66
N ASP A 16 -15.25 2.69 21.46
CA ASP A 16 -14.16 3.66 21.52
C ASP A 16 -13.39 3.71 20.17
N GLU A 17 -13.49 2.65 19.34
CA GLU A 17 -12.92 2.52 17.99
C GLU A 17 -13.94 2.81 16.86
N LEU A 18 -15.10 3.39 17.19
CA LEU A 18 -16.17 3.71 16.22
C LEU A 18 -15.63 4.48 15.01
N GLU A 19 -14.94 5.59 15.26
CA GLU A 19 -14.42 6.48 14.23
C GLU A 19 -13.40 5.76 13.34
N ALA A 20 -12.46 5.04 13.94
CA ALA A 20 -11.43 4.29 13.22
C ALA A 20 -12.05 3.20 12.34
N THR A 21 -13.09 2.51 12.84
CA THR A 21 -13.79 1.46 12.11
C THR A 21 -14.59 2.01 10.94
N LEU A 22 -15.32 3.11 11.14
CA LEU A 22 -16.08 3.77 10.08
C LEU A 22 -15.15 4.36 9.01
N ARG A 23 -14.05 5.00 9.41
CA ARG A 23 -13.03 5.53 8.49
C ARG A 23 -12.45 4.43 7.60
N ARG A 24 -11.97 3.34 8.20
CA ARG A 24 -11.41 2.18 7.46
C ARG A 24 -12.44 1.54 6.52
N THR A 25 -13.71 1.48 6.93
CA THR A 25 -14.79 0.96 6.08
C THR A 25 -15.06 1.88 4.88
N GLY A 26 -15.09 3.19 5.10
CA GLY A 26 -15.22 4.20 4.05
C GLY A 26 -14.07 4.16 3.05
N GLU A 27 -12.83 4.18 3.55
CA GLU A 27 -11.60 4.08 2.75
C GLU A 27 -11.61 2.82 1.87
N ARG A 28 -11.95 1.68 2.45
CA ARG A 28 -12.08 0.43 1.69
C ARG A 28 -13.13 0.52 0.58
N GLY A 29 -14.26 1.16 0.86
CA GLY A 29 -15.31 1.41 -0.12
C GLY A 29 -14.82 2.28 -1.29
N ASP A 30 -14.01 3.29 -1.02
CA ASP A 30 -13.47 4.18 -2.05
C ASP A 30 -12.38 3.51 -2.89
N ILE A 31 -11.58 2.62 -2.29
CA ILE A 31 -10.65 1.75 -3.04
C ILE A 31 -11.43 0.85 -4.01
N ILE A 32 -12.50 0.19 -3.56
CA ILE A 32 -13.34 -0.69 -4.39
C ILE A 32 -13.94 0.08 -5.57
N LYS A 33 -14.47 1.29 -5.34
CA LYS A 33 -14.96 2.16 -6.42
C LYS A 33 -13.85 2.51 -7.43
N THR A 34 -12.65 2.77 -6.93
CA THR A 34 -11.49 3.09 -7.76
C THR A 34 -11.09 1.89 -8.63
N ILE A 35 -10.97 0.69 -8.05
CA ILE A 35 -10.68 -0.53 -8.81
C ILE A 35 -11.72 -0.75 -9.91
N HIS A 36 -13.00 -0.64 -9.57
CA HIS A 36 -14.08 -0.81 -10.53
C HIS A 36 -13.96 0.17 -11.71
N ARG A 37 -13.78 1.46 -11.43
CA ARG A 37 -13.66 2.51 -12.44
C ARG A 37 -12.47 2.27 -13.38
N GLU A 38 -11.29 1.98 -12.83
CA GLU A 38 -10.07 1.79 -13.63
C GLU A 38 -10.13 0.51 -14.48
N LEU A 39 -10.68 -0.58 -13.94
CA LEU A 39 -10.84 -1.83 -14.69
C LEU A 39 -11.91 -1.72 -15.78
N ALA A 40 -13.07 -1.14 -15.47
CA ALA A 40 -14.15 -0.94 -16.43
C ALA A 40 -13.71 -0.04 -17.59
N GLY A 41 -12.97 1.04 -17.30
CA GLY A 41 -12.42 1.94 -18.31
C GLY A 41 -11.43 1.27 -19.27
N LYS A 42 -10.88 0.10 -18.92
CA LYS A 42 -9.94 -0.67 -19.74
C LYS A 42 -10.53 -1.97 -20.29
N GLY A 43 -11.82 -2.21 -20.10
CA GLY A 43 -12.49 -3.45 -20.52
C GLY A 43 -12.03 -4.70 -19.77
N LEU A 44 -11.40 -4.53 -18.60
CA LEU A 44 -10.87 -5.63 -17.78
C LEU A 44 -11.87 -6.04 -16.71
N ALA A 45 -13.05 -6.52 -17.14
CA ALA A 45 -14.10 -6.94 -16.24
C ALA A 45 -13.68 -8.22 -15.47
N ARG A 46 -13.17 -8.03 -14.25
CA ARG A 46 -12.98 -9.09 -13.25
C ARG A 46 -14.16 -9.12 -12.29
N SER A 47 -14.47 -10.29 -11.73
CA SER A 47 -15.41 -10.38 -10.62
C SER A 47 -14.85 -9.61 -9.43
N ALA A 48 -15.72 -8.97 -8.64
CA ALA A 48 -15.29 -8.32 -7.40
C ALA A 48 -14.65 -9.31 -6.40
N ALA A 49 -14.97 -10.60 -6.52
CA ALA A 49 -14.33 -11.67 -5.74
C ALA A 49 -12.84 -11.87 -6.07
N ASP A 50 -12.40 -11.40 -7.24
CA ASP A 50 -11.01 -11.52 -7.71
C ASP A 50 -10.18 -10.28 -7.36
N TRP A 51 -10.73 -9.33 -6.60
CA TRP A 51 -10.01 -8.13 -6.17
C TRP A 51 -9.31 -8.37 -4.84
N VAL A 52 -8.03 -8.00 -4.78
CA VAL A 52 -7.21 -8.08 -3.57
C VAL A 52 -6.71 -6.69 -3.24
N ILE A 53 -6.95 -6.25 -2.00
CA ILE A 53 -6.53 -4.93 -1.51
C ILE A 53 -5.38 -5.14 -0.54
N HIS A 54 -4.24 -4.58 -0.87
CA HIS A 54 -3.04 -4.55 -0.06
C HIS A 54 -2.84 -3.13 0.46
N ASP A 55 -3.59 -2.81 1.52
CA ASP A 55 -3.50 -1.54 2.23
C ASP A 55 -2.45 -1.58 3.34
N ARG A 56 -2.21 -0.44 3.99
CA ARG A 56 -1.19 -0.30 5.04
C ARG A 56 -1.47 -1.16 6.29
N ALA A 57 -2.74 -1.43 6.60
CA ALA A 57 -3.12 -2.16 7.81
C ALA A 57 -3.14 -3.68 7.58
N GLY A 58 -3.08 -4.12 6.31
CA GLY A 58 -3.08 -5.51 5.92
C GLY A 58 -1.69 -6.16 5.85
N GLU A 59 -1.70 -7.41 5.41
CA GLU A 59 -0.48 -8.15 5.14
C GLU A 59 0.27 -7.57 3.93
N PRO A 60 1.61 -7.59 3.95
CA PRO A 60 2.38 -7.15 2.81
C PRO A 60 2.13 -8.04 1.59
N VAL A 61 2.20 -7.42 0.41
CA VAL A 61 2.06 -8.10 -0.89
C VAL A 61 3.09 -9.23 -1.00
N GLN A 62 2.63 -10.49 -1.04
CA GLN A 62 3.48 -11.58 -1.51
C GLN A 62 3.91 -11.32 -2.96
N SER A 63 5.10 -11.79 -3.36
CA SER A 63 5.61 -11.43 -4.68
C SER A 63 4.64 -11.85 -5.79
N LEU A 64 4.26 -10.88 -6.63
CA LEU A 64 3.35 -11.09 -7.76
C LEU A 64 3.91 -10.44 -9.01
N VAL A 65 3.52 -11.00 -10.17
CA VAL A 65 3.84 -10.47 -11.48
C VAL A 65 2.54 -10.16 -12.20
N GLY A 66 2.50 -9.03 -12.89
CA GLY A 66 1.31 -8.64 -13.62
C GLY A 66 1.48 -7.37 -14.44
N ARG A 67 0.39 -6.99 -15.09
CA ARG A 67 0.32 -5.80 -15.92
C ARG A 67 -0.23 -4.64 -15.11
N VAL A 68 0.42 -3.48 -15.19
CA VAL A 68 -0.07 -2.25 -14.57
C VAL A 68 -1.34 -1.80 -15.28
N VAL A 69 -2.44 -1.81 -14.53
CA VAL A 69 -3.73 -1.27 -14.95
C VAL A 69 -3.74 0.23 -14.71
N ALA A 70 -3.41 0.69 -13.51
CA ALA A 70 -3.45 2.11 -13.20
C ALA A 70 -2.47 2.46 -12.08
N ARG A 71 -2.12 3.74 -12.01
CA ARG A 71 -1.41 4.38 -10.90
C ARG A 71 -2.11 5.70 -10.60
N GLY A 72 -2.24 6.04 -9.33
CA GLY A 72 -2.86 7.31 -8.92
C GLY A 72 -2.56 7.65 -7.48
N LEU A 73 -3.14 8.74 -7.00
CA LEU A 73 -3.06 9.17 -5.61
C LEU A 73 -4.09 8.42 -4.76
N ALA A 74 -3.63 7.81 -3.68
CA ALA A 74 -4.47 7.26 -2.62
C ALA A 74 -4.77 8.31 -1.55
N ASP A 75 -3.84 9.23 -1.31
CA ASP A 75 -3.96 10.33 -0.37
C ASP A 75 -3.11 11.49 -0.88
N GLU A 76 -3.76 12.56 -1.32
CA GLU A 76 -3.10 13.74 -1.88
C GLU A 76 -2.35 14.56 -0.81
N ILE A 77 -2.86 14.59 0.43
CA ILE A 77 -2.24 15.35 1.52
C ILE A 77 -0.89 14.74 1.89
N ASN A 78 -0.81 13.42 1.89
CA ASN A 78 0.40 12.68 2.27
C ASN A 78 1.25 12.21 1.07
N ASP A 79 0.94 12.67 -0.14
CA ASP A 79 1.55 12.27 -1.42
C ASP A 79 1.62 10.74 -1.61
N ARG A 80 0.60 10.03 -1.13
CA ARG A 80 0.59 8.58 -1.19
C ARG A 80 -0.03 8.10 -2.47
N HIS A 81 0.61 7.12 -3.06
CA HIS A 81 0.23 6.57 -4.34
C HIS A 81 -0.25 5.13 -4.20
N TYR A 82 -1.12 4.72 -5.12
CA TYR A 82 -1.50 3.34 -5.33
C TYR A 82 -1.14 2.87 -6.73
N MET A 83 -1.12 1.55 -6.89
CA MET A 83 -1.03 0.88 -8.18
C MET A 83 -2.06 -0.25 -8.26
N ILE A 84 -2.70 -0.40 -9.42
CA ILE A 84 -3.55 -1.55 -9.73
C ILE A 84 -2.81 -2.45 -10.70
N VAL A 85 -2.70 -3.73 -10.36
CA VAL A 85 -2.02 -4.75 -11.18
C VAL A 85 -2.99 -5.88 -11.51
N ASP A 86 -3.19 -6.16 -12.80
CA ASP A 86 -3.85 -7.36 -13.31
C ASP A 86 -2.80 -8.47 -13.36
N ALA A 87 -2.83 -9.34 -12.35
CA ALA A 87 -1.78 -10.31 -12.09
C ALA A 87 -2.00 -11.63 -12.82
N VAL A 88 -0.91 -12.38 -12.99
CA VAL A 88 -0.92 -13.69 -13.66
C VAL A 88 -1.67 -14.77 -12.87
N ASP A 89 -1.98 -14.52 -11.60
CA ASP A 89 -2.82 -15.38 -10.76
C ASP A 89 -4.33 -15.21 -11.05
N GLY A 90 -4.67 -14.34 -12.00
CA GLY A 90 -6.05 -14.05 -12.41
C GLY A 90 -6.75 -12.98 -11.58
N LYS A 91 -6.07 -12.41 -10.57
CA LYS A 91 -6.62 -11.41 -9.65
C LYS A 91 -6.18 -10.00 -10.02
N SER A 92 -6.98 -9.02 -9.59
CA SER A 92 -6.62 -7.60 -9.65
C SER A 92 -6.20 -7.11 -8.28
N HIS A 93 -4.96 -6.67 -8.17
CA HIS A 93 -4.37 -6.23 -6.91
C HIS A 93 -4.32 -4.71 -6.87
N TRP A 94 -5.00 -4.11 -5.89
CA TRP A 94 -4.75 -2.72 -5.50
C TRP A 94 -3.66 -2.71 -4.43
N ILE A 95 -2.63 -1.92 -4.65
CA ILE A 95 -1.41 -1.94 -3.86
C ILE A 95 -1.08 -0.51 -3.47
N ASP A 96 -0.99 -0.27 -2.17
CA ASP A 96 -0.38 0.94 -1.63
C ASP A 96 1.14 0.90 -1.88
N ILE A 97 1.65 1.84 -2.67
CA ILE A 97 3.08 1.92 -3.03
C ILE A 97 3.84 2.98 -2.22
N GLY A 98 3.19 3.61 -1.23
CA GLY A 98 3.81 4.63 -0.39
C GLY A 98 3.90 6.00 -1.06
N ARG A 99 4.89 6.80 -0.64
CA ARG A 99 5.10 8.17 -1.15
C ARG A 99 5.64 8.16 -2.58
N GLY A 100 5.22 9.14 -3.39
CA GLY A 100 5.47 9.20 -4.84
C GLY A 100 6.95 9.26 -5.26
N GLU A 101 7.82 9.67 -4.33
CA GLU A 101 9.26 9.87 -4.53
C GLU A 101 10.03 8.59 -4.92
N ALA A 102 9.47 7.40 -4.71
CA ALA A 102 10.21 6.15 -4.85
C ALA A 102 10.21 5.53 -6.27
N MET A 103 9.38 5.98 -7.22
CA MET A 103 9.27 5.35 -8.55
C MET A 103 8.97 6.35 -9.67
N GLU A 104 9.80 6.33 -10.72
CA GLU A 104 9.52 6.95 -12.03
C GLU A 104 8.13 6.53 -12.55
N THR A 105 7.48 7.42 -13.30
CA THR A 105 6.14 7.18 -13.86
C THR A 105 6.18 6.02 -14.87
N MET A 106 5.85 4.84 -14.39
CA MET A 106 5.70 3.64 -15.21
C MET A 106 4.51 3.79 -16.17
N PRO A 107 4.67 3.54 -17.47
CA PRO A 107 3.57 3.64 -18.41
C PRO A 107 2.51 2.56 -18.12
N ASN A 108 1.24 2.90 -18.33
CA ASN A 108 0.15 1.94 -18.25
C ASN A 108 0.41 0.75 -19.20
N GLY A 109 0.13 -0.47 -18.74
CA GLY A 109 0.34 -1.68 -19.51
C GLY A 109 1.72 -2.31 -19.42
N CYS A 110 2.69 -1.69 -18.72
CA CYS A 110 3.97 -2.34 -18.45
C CYS A 110 3.80 -3.56 -17.52
N ILE A 111 4.70 -4.52 -17.64
CA ILE A 111 4.76 -5.68 -16.76
C ILE A 111 5.64 -5.33 -15.55
N VAL A 112 5.14 -5.60 -14.36
CA VAL A 112 5.82 -5.37 -13.09
C VAL A 112 5.93 -6.66 -12.31
N ARG A 113 7.01 -6.75 -11.52
CA ARG A 113 7.06 -7.63 -10.36
C ARG A 113 6.93 -6.77 -9.11
N VAL A 114 5.89 -7.01 -8.33
CA VAL A 114 5.76 -6.45 -6.99
C VAL A 114 6.34 -7.47 -6.00
N ALA A 115 7.07 -6.99 -5.01
CA ALA A 115 7.60 -7.80 -3.93
C ALA A 115 7.56 -6.98 -2.63
N PRO A 116 7.56 -7.65 -1.45
CA PRO A 116 7.71 -6.96 -0.19
C PRO A 116 8.96 -6.08 -0.22
N ARG A 117 8.89 -4.90 0.41
CA ARG A 117 10.09 -4.09 0.62
C ARG A 117 11.09 -4.90 1.45
N ASN A 118 12.29 -5.09 0.92
CA ASN A 118 13.39 -5.62 1.72
C ASN A 118 13.80 -4.54 2.72
N THR A 119 13.40 -4.71 3.98
CA THR A 119 13.75 -3.82 5.08
C THR A 119 15.11 -4.16 5.70
N GLU A 120 15.81 -5.17 5.18
CA GLU A 120 17.20 -5.39 5.60
C GLU A 120 18.06 -4.21 5.15
N PRO A 121 18.94 -3.70 6.03
CA PRO A 121 19.89 -2.66 5.68
C PRO A 121 20.67 -3.11 4.44
N ARG A 122 20.72 -2.26 3.41
CA ARG A 122 21.50 -2.56 2.21
C ARG A 122 22.95 -2.73 2.64
N ARG A 123 23.73 -3.50 1.88
CA ARG A 123 25.16 -3.68 2.17
C ARG A 123 25.90 -2.34 2.32
N VAL A 124 25.48 -1.32 1.55
CA VAL A 124 25.98 0.06 1.66
C VAL A 124 25.66 0.69 3.01
N ASP A 125 24.43 0.55 3.52
CA ASP A 125 24.02 1.06 4.83
C ASP A 125 24.80 0.38 5.96
N ARG A 126 25.10 -0.92 5.81
CA ARG A 126 25.95 -1.68 6.74
C ARG A 126 27.39 -1.16 6.74
N THR A 127 27.96 -0.89 5.56
CA THR A 127 29.31 -0.34 5.45
C THR A 127 29.42 1.07 6.04
N ILE A 128 28.41 1.93 5.87
CA ILE A 128 28.39 3.26 6.50
C ILE A 128 28.28 3.14 8.03
N ALA A 129 27.43 2.23 8.53
CA ALA A 129 27.32 1.97 9.96
C ALA A 129 28.62 1.41 10.56
N GLU A 130 29.30 0.51 9.85
CA GLU A 130 30.60 -0.06 10.25
C GLU A 130 31.70 1.02 10.28
N ILE A 131 31.79 1.87 9.25
CA ILE A 131 32.77 2.96 9.18
C ILE A 131 32.48 4.02 10.25
N ALA A 132 31.21 4.38 10.48
CA ALA A 132 30.83 5.32 11.52
C ALA A 132 31.09 4.77 12.93
N ALA A 133 30.86 3.47 13.16
CA ALA A 133 31.17 2.81 14.42
C ALA A 133 32.68 2.73 14.68
N ALA A 134 33.48 2.51 13.63
CA ALA A 134 34.94 2.49 13.71
C ALA A 134 35.57 3.88 13.95
N ASN A 135 34.86 4.97 13.63
CA ASN A 135 35.37 6.35 13.68
C ASN A 135 34.58 7.27 14.63
N GLY A 136 33.90 6.72 15.64
CA GLY A 136 33.24 7.51 16.69
C GLY A 136 32.11 8.42 16.18
N GLY A 137 31.47 8.05 15.06
CA GLY A 137 30.33 8.77 14.48
C GLY A 137 30.69 9.99 13.62
N ARG A 138 31.96 10.20 13.24
CA ARG A 138 32.35 11.26 12.29
C ARG A 138 32.74 10.68 10.93
N TYR A 139 32.05 11.15 9.90
CA TYR A 139 32.37 10.90 8.50
C TYR A 139 33.25 12.05 7.99
N ASP A 140 34.46 11.74 7.51
CA ASP A 140 35.38 12.69 6.88
C ASP A 140 35.69 12.21 5.46
N VAL A 141 35.59 13.10 4.48
CA VAL A 141 35.70 12.77 3.04
C VAL A 141 37.15 12.63 2.59
N ASP A 142 38.12 13.05 3.42
CA ASP A 142 39.55 13.09 3.10
C ASP A 142 40.32 11.79 3.45
N ILE A 143 39.62 10.70 3.82
CA ILE A 143 40.24 9.38 4.12
C ILE A 143 40.02 8.37 2.97
N HIS A 144 39.85 8.85 1.73
CA HIS A 144 39.74 8.03 0.52
C HIS A 144 40.95 8.20 -0.40
#